data_AF-A0A8S3GI33-F1
#
_entry.id   AF-A0A8S3GI33-F1
#
_cell.length_a   1.000
_cell.length_b   1.000
_cell.length_c   1.000
_cell.angle_alpha   90.00
_cell.angle_beta   90.00
_cell.angle_gamma   90.00
#
_symmetry.space_group_name_H-M   'P 1'
#
loop_
_entity.id
_entity.type
_entity.pdbx_description
1 polymer ?
#
loop_
_entity_poly.entity_id
_entity_poly.type
_entity_poly.pdbx_seq_one_letter_code
_entity_poly.pdbx_strand_id
1 'polypeptide(L)' 'MEVFQKRLISNVWLSLILILLSNIRSSHQAVYSCSSNALCGCSTNSATVTRIVGGENAAPATWSWAVSLRIGTGTLCGGS' A
#
# COMPACT_ATOMS: atom_id res chain seq x y z
N MET A 1 18.62 -45.46 -17.40
CA MET A 1 18.06 -44.35 -18.21
C MET A 1 16.92 -43.60 -17.52
N GLU A 2 16.15 -44.23 -16.62
CA GLU A 2 15.05 -43.54 -15.91
C GLU A 2 15.48 -42.46 -14.89
N VAL A 3 16.65 -42.62 -14.25
CA VAL A 3 17.16 -41.67 -13.24
C VAL A 3 17.47 -40.29 -13.84
N PHE A 4 17.92 -40.25 -15.09
CA PHE A 4 18.21 -39.01 -15.82
C PHE A 4 16.93 -38.28 -16.23
N GLN A 5 15.89 -39.02 -16.63
CA GLN A 5 14.55 -38.49 -16.92
C GLN A 5 13.87 -37.90 -15.67
N LYS A 6 13.96 -38.56 -14.51
CA LYS A 6 13.42 -38.03 -13.24
C LYS A 6 14.13 -36.75 -12.79
N ARG A 7 15.44 -36.64 -12.98
CA ARG A 7 16.22 -35.41 -12.74
C ARG A 7 15.86 -34.28 -13.71
N LEU A 8 15.67 -34.59 -14.99
CA LEU A 8 15.23 -33.62 -16.00
C LEU A 8 13.83 -33.07 -15.69
N ILE A 9 12.87 -33.93 -15.35
CA ILE A 9 11.50 -33.53 -15.00
C ILE A 9 11.47 -32.67 -13.72
N SER A 10 12.29 -33.02 -12.71
CA SER A 10 12.45 -32.24 -11.48
C SER A 10 13.03 -30.84 -11.74
N ASN A 11 14.06 -30.74 -12.59
CA ASN A 11 14.65 -29.45 -12.96
C ASN A 11 13.68 -28.60 -13.78
N VAL A 12 12.91 -29.21 -14.69
CA VAL A 12 11.87 -28.50 -15.46
C VAL A 12 10.79 -27.95 -14.54
N TRP A 13 10.32 -28.73 -13.56
CA TRP A 13 9.35 -28.28 -12.56
C TRP A 13 9.92 -27.16 -11.67
N LEU A 14 11.17 -27.28 -11.22
CA LEU A 14 11.86 -26.23 -10.46
C LEU A 14 11.97 -24.93 -11.27
N SER A 15 12.35 -25.02 -12.55
CA SER A 15 12.40 -23.87 -13.46
C SER A 15 11.01 -23.27 -13.69
N LEU A 16 9.96 -24.08 -13.87
CA LEU A 16 8.58 -23.63 -14.02
C LEU A 16 8.07 -22.89 -12.78
N ILE A 17 8.35 -23.41 -11.59
CA ILE A 17 8.00 -22.78 -10.31
C ILE A 17 8.73 -21.43 -10.16
N LEU A 18 10.03 -21.35 -10.47
CA LEU A 18 10.78 -20.09 -10.40
C LEU A 18 10.26 -19.05 -11.40
N ILE A 19 9.89 -19.46 -12.61
CA ILE A 19 9.26 -18.58 -13.61
C ILE A 19 7.92 -18.07 -13.10
N LEU A 20 7.06 -18.94 -12.55
CA LEU A 20 5.77 -18.55 -11.96
C LEU A 20 5.95 -17.55 -10.80
N LEU A 21 6.95 -17.75 -9.93
CA LEU A 21 7.27 -16.84 -8.82
C LEU A 21 7.86 -15.51 -9.30
N SER A 22 8.64 -15.50 -10.38
CA SER A 22 9.24 -14.26 -10.94
C SER A 22 8.22 -13.33 -11.60
N ASN A 23 7.03 -13.83 -11.96
CA ASN A 23 5.93 -13.04 -12.51
C ASN A 23 5.06 -12.37 -11.44
N ILE A 24 5.36 -12.54 -10.15
CA ILE A 24 4.70 -11.81 -9.08
C ILE A 24 5.15 -10.34 -9.15
N ARG A 25 4.39 -9.53 -9.88
CA ARG A 25 4.59 -8.08 -9.96
C ARG A 25 4.32 -7.48 -8.58
N SER A 26 5.36 -6.97 -7.93
CA SER A 26 5.19 -6.12 -6.73
C SER A 26 4.36 -4.90 -7.14
N SER A 27 3.10 -4.85 -6.70
CA SER A 27 2.28 -3.66 -6.86
C SER A 27 2.85 -2.59 -5.94
N HIS A 28 3.66 -1.68 -6.49
CA HIS A 28 4.16 -0.53 -5.76
C HIS A 28 2.99 0.41 -5.50
N GLN A 29 2.24 0.16 -4.42
CA GLN A 29 1.30 1.15 -3.93
C GLN A 29 2.10 2.32 -3.38
N ALA A 30 1.70 3.54 -3.71
CA ALA A 30 2.34 4.73 -3.18
C ALA A 30 1.97 4.83 -1.70
N VAL A 31 2.93 4.68 -0.80
CA VAL A 31 2.69 4.86 0.64
C VAL A 31 2.98 6.32 0.99
N TYR A 32 2.01 7.00 1.58
CA TYR A 32 2.19 8.28 2.23
C TYR A 32 2.80 8.06 3.62
N SER A 33 4.01 8.55 3.81
CA SER A 33 4.73 8.61 5.08
C SER A 33 5.65 9.83 5.07
N CYS A 34 6.09 10.24 6.26
CA CYS A 34 6.88 11.46 6.43
C CYS A 34 7.86 11.32 7.60
N SER A 35 8.83 12.24 7.66
CA SER A 35 9.73 12.36 8.81
C SER A 35 9.03 13.11 9.93
N SER A 36 9.13 12.61 11.17
CA SER A 36 8.59 13.29 12.37
C SER A 36 9.17 14.68 12.61
N ASN A 37 10.30 15.02 11.97
CA ASN A 37 10.94 16.34 12.06
C ASN A 37 10.46 17.31 10.97
N ALA A 38 9.54 16.89 10.10
CA ALA A 38 9.00 17.75 9.07
C ALA A 38 8.19 18.90 9.69
N LEU A 39 8.38 20.11 9.16
CA LEU A 39 7.70 21.31 9.65
C LEU A 39 6.20 21.32 9.36
N CYS A 40 5.78 20.69 8.25
CA CYS A 40 4.38 20.62 7.83
C CYS A 40 4.10 19.36 7.02
N GLY A 41 2.82 19.07 6.80
CA GLY A 41 2.38 17.98 5.93
C GLY A 41 2.78 16.59 6.42
N CYS A 42 3.13 16.44 7.70
CA CYS A 42 3.44 15.14 8.29
C CYS A 42 2.32 14.67 9.21
N SER A 43 2.12 13.37 9.23
CA SER A 43 1.12 12.70 10.04
C SER A 43 1.73 11.50 10.75
N THR A 44 1.19 11.16 11.92
CA THR A 44 1.72 10.08 12.75
C THR A 44 1.46 8.71 12.14
N ASN A 45 0.39 8.58 11.36
CA ASN A 45 0.03 7.35 10.67
C ASN A 45 0.28 7.45 9.17
N SER A 46 0.82 6.38 8.60
CA SER A 46 0.98 6.23 7.16
C SER A 46 -0.33 5.79 6.50
N ALA A 47 -0.43 6.01 5.20
CA ALA A 47 -1.55 5.52 4.39
C ALA A 47 -1.10 5.01 3.04
N THR A 48 -1.80 3.99 2.56
CA THR A 48 -1.67 3.54 1.18
C THR A 48 -2.47 4.47 0.28
N VAL A 49 -1.77 5.23 -0.56
CA VAL A 49 -2.38 6.15 -1.52
C VAL A 49 -2.66 5.39 -2.82
N THR A 50 -3.93 5.16 -3.06
CA THR A 50 -4.46 4.67 -4.34
C THR A 50 -5.49 5.67 -4.87
N ARG A 51 -6.03 5.43 -6.07
CA ARG A 51 -7.17 6.20 -6.56
C ARG A 51 -8.35 6.02 -5.60
N ILE A 52 -8.80 7.10 -4.97
CA ILE A 52 -9.97 7.07 -4.09
C ILE A 52 -11.23 6.91 -4.96
N VAL A 53 -11.85 5.73 -4.91
CA VAL A 53 -13.14 5.43 -5.57
C VAL A 53 -14.08 4.90 -4.49
N GLY A 54 -15.21 5.56 -4.26
CA GLY A 54 -16.14 5.22 -3.17
C GLY A 54 -15.64 5.58 -1.76
N GLY A 55 -14.32 5.72 -1.59
CA GLY A 55 -13.69 6.11 -0.34
C GLY A 55 -13.67 5.01 0.71
N GLU A 56 -12.89 5.25 1.75
CA GLU A 56 -12.84 4.43 2.96
C GLU A 56 -12.64 5.36 4.16
N ASN A 57 -12.92 4.84 5.36
CA ASN A 57 -12.68 5.62 6.56
C ASN A 57 -11.18 5.66 6.86
N ALA A 58 -10.63 6.87 6.99
CA ALA A 58 -9.21 7.02 7.33
C ALA A 58 -8.96 6.60 8.79
N ALA A 59 -7.78 6.03 9.04
CA ALA A 59 -7.34 5.83 10.42
C ALA A 59 -7.17 7.20 11.11
N PRO A 60 -7.36 7.27 12.44
CA PRO A 60 -7.14 8.50 13.18
C PRO A 60 -5.73 9.05 12.92
N ALA A 61 -5.58 10.37 12.77
CA ALA A 61 -4.28 11.01 12.55
C ALA A 61 -3.45 10.44 11.36
N THR A 62 -4.12 10.04 10.28
CA THR A 62 -3.52 9.78 8.96
C THR A 62 -3.33 11.07 8.15
N TRP A 63 -4.24 12.02 8.32
CA TRP A 63 -4.22 13.32 7.65
C TRP A 63 -4.25 14.42 8.71
N SER A 64 -3.13 14.63 9.41
CA SER A 64 -3.05 15.55 10.56
C SER A 64 -3.38 17.02 10.24
N TRP A 65 -3.33 17.40 8.96
CA TRP A 65 -3.73 18.72 8.49
C TRP A 65 -5.24 18.85 8.26
N ALA A 66 -6.00 17.75 8.23
CA ALA A 66 -7.43 17.82 7.96
C ALA A 66 -8.17 18.49 9.14
N VAL A 67 -8.87 19.60 8.85
CA VAL A 67 -9.64 20.34 9.85
C VAL A 67 -11.14 20.38 9.51
N SER A 68 -11.95 20.64 10.54
CA SER A 68 -13.41 20.79 10.44
C SER A 68 -13.80 22.15 11.01
N LEU A 69 -14.41 22.99 10.18
CA LEU A 69 -14.99 24.26 10.60
C LEU A 69 -16.42 24.02 11.07
N ARG A 70 -16.71 24.41 12.31
CA ARG A 70 -17.97 24.09 12.99
C ARG A 70 -18.76 25.35 13.34
N ILE A 71 -20.08 25.28 13.19
CA ILE A 71 -21.03 26.30 13.67
C ILE A 71 -22.06 25.59 14.56
N GLY A 72 -22.13 25.98 15.82
CA GLY A 72 -22.92 25.28 16.83
C GLY A 72 -22.47 23.82 16.96
N THR A 73 -23.41 22.88 16.87
CA THR A 73 -23.11 21.43 16.93
C THR A 73 -22.73 20.84 15.57
N GLY A 74 -22.95 21.55 14.47
CA GLY A 74 -22.75 21.08 13.10
C GLY A 74 -21.36 21.39 12.53
N THR A 75 -20.94 20.59 11.55
CA THR A 75 -19.79 20.90 10.68
C THR A 75 -20.29 21.67 9.47
N LEU A 76 -19.70 22.83 9.19
CA LEU A 76 -20.00 23.63 8.00
C LEU A 76 -19.17 23.15 6.81
N CYS A 77 -17.85 23.09 6.98
CA CYS A 77 -16.92 22.69 5.92
C CYS A 77 -15.64 22.05 6.49
N GLY A 78 -14.85 21.46 5.59
CA GLY A 78 -13.50 21.01 5.89
C GLY A 78 -12.43 22.03 5.51
N GLY A 79 -11.18 21.75 5.85
CA GLY A 79 -10.02 22.54 5.46
C GLY A 79 -8.70 21.79 5.64
N SER A 80 -7.61 22.52 5.44
CA SER A 80 -6.21 22.08 5.58
C SER A 80 -5.34 23.15 6.22
#